data_AF-A0A1M4ZDR5-F1
#
_entry.id   AF-A0A1M4ZDR5-F1
#
_cell.length_a   1.000
_cell.length_b   1.000
_cell.length_c   1.000
_cell.angle_alpha   90.00
_cell.angle_beta   90.00
_cell.angle_gamma   90.00
#
_symmetry.space_group_name_H-M   'P 1'
#
loop_
_entity.id
_entity.type
_entity.pdbx_description
1 polymer ?
#
loop_
_entity_poly.entity_id
_entity_poly.type
_entity_poly.pdbx_seq_one_letter_code
_entity_poly.pdbx_strand_id
1 'polypeptide(L)' 'MYDSPVSWGADLAALVRLTATGRLHPQIDHHLPWSRVGDALTMLAERRLRGKAVFHLGD' A
#
# COMPACT_ATOMS: atom_id res chain seq x y z
N MET A 1 -16.81 2.78 -16.26
CA MET A 1 -15.42 3.06 -16.66
C MET A 1 -15.05 4.37 -15.99
N TYR A 2 -14.06 4.37 -15.08
CA TYR A 2 -13.63 5.60 -14.41
C TYR A 2 -12.76 6.39 -15.37
N ASP A 3 -13.35 7.37 -16.05
CA ASP A 3 -12.65 8.32 -16.91
C ASP A 3 -12.31 9.54 -16.05
N SER A 4 -11.11 9.56 -15.49
CA SER A 4 -10.62 10.72 -14.76
C SER A 4 -10.09 11.74 -15.77
N PRO A 5 -10.63 12.96 -15.84
CA PRO A 5 -10.11 14.01 -16.70
C PRO A 5 -8.74 14.55 -16.25
N VAL A 6 -8.21 14.04 -15.13
CA VAL A 6 -6.97 14.46 -14.48
C VAL A 6 -5.92 13.37 -14.65
N SER A 7 -4.72 13.75 -15.12
CA SER A 7 -3.57 12.85 -15.14
C SER A 7 -3.29 12.37 -13.72
N TRP A 8 -3.28 11.05 -13.52
CA TRP A 8 -2.88 10.39 -12.27
C TRP A 8 -1.58 10.94 -11.67
N GLY A 9 -0.69 11.51 -12.50
CA GLY A 9 0.55 12.12 -12.05
C GLY A 9 0.36 13.26 -11.05
N ALA A 10 -0.64 14.12 -11.23
CA ALA A 10 -0.89 15.23 -10.30
C ALA A 10 -1.35 14.73 -8.93
N ASP A 11 -2.26 13.76 -8.93
CA ASP A 11 -2.79 13.14 -7.71
C ASP A 11 -1.70 12.34 -6.98
N LEU A 12 -0.90 11.56 -7.70
CA LEU A 12 0.23 10.84 -7.13
C LEU A 12 1.27 11.81 -6.54
N ALA A 13 1.59 12.91 -7.22
CA ALA A 13 2.50 13.92 -6.69
C ALA A 13 1.97 14.55 -5.39
N ALA A 14 0.66 14.75 -5.27
CA ALA A 14 0.04 15.20 -4.03
C ALA A 14 0.19 14.18 -2.90
N LEU A 15 -0.06 12.89 -3.16
CA LEU A 15 0.08 11.81 -2.17
C LEU A 15 1.54 11.67 -1.70
N VAL A 16 2.51 11.73 -2.61
CA VAL A 16 3.94 11.69 -2.29
C VAL A 16 4.33 12.87 -1.41
N ARG A 17 3.92 14.09 -1.77
CA ARG A 17 4.19 15.30 -0.97
C ARG A 17 3.60 15.19 0.44
N LEU A 18 2.35 14.73 0.57
CA LEU A 18 1.72 14.55 1.88
C LEU A 18 2.45 13.50 2.73
N THR A 19 2.93 12.43 2.11
CA THR A 19 3.70 11.39 2.79
C THR A 19 5.06 11.92 3.26
N ALA A 20 5.80 12.60 2.37
CA ALA A 20 7.12 13.16 2.67
C ALA A 20 7.09 14.25 3.77
N THR A 21 5.96 14.93 3.92
CA THR A 21 5.76 15.98 4.95
C THR A 21 5.13 15.45 6.24
N GLY A 22 4.91 14.14 6.38
CA GLY A 22 4.25 13.55 7.56
C GLY A 22 2.78 13.94 7.71
N ARG A 23 2.14 14.45 6.65
CA ARG A 23 0.72 14.83 6.62
C ARG A 23 -0.19 13.69 6.21
N LEU A 24 0.37 12.68 5.53
CA LEU A 24 -0.24 11.39 5.25
C LEU A 24 0.64 10.30 5.85
N HIS A 25 0.04 9.41 6.64
CA HIS A 25 0.71 8.26 7.24
C HIS A 25 0.19 6.99 6.59
N PRO A 26 0.90 6.41 5.60
CA PRO A 26 0.53 5.12 5.03
C PRO A 26 0.45 4.07 6.12
N GLN A 27 -0.75 3.53 6.36
CA GLN A 27 -0.93 2.43 7.31
C GLN A 27 -0.39 1.15 6.67
N ILE A 28 0.80 0.75 7.10
CA ILE A 28 1.46 -0.52 6.75
C ILE A 28 1.33 -1.42 7.97
N ASP A 29 0.65 -2.53 7.79
CA ASP A 29 0.39 -3.50 8.87
C ASP A 29 1.49 -4.57 8.90
N HIS A 30 1.96 -4.99 7.72
CA HIS A 30 2.99 -6.00 7.58
C HIS A 30 4.02 -5.64 6.52
N HIS A 31 5.28 -5.96 6.83
CA HIS A 31 6.39 -5.97 5.89
C HIS A 31 6.98 -7.39 5.88
N LEU A 32 6.88 -8.08 4.74
CA LEU A 32 7.16 -9.52 4.64
C LEU A 32 7.98 -9.83 3.39
N PRO A 33 8.79 -10.90 3.38
CA PRO A 33 9.44 -11.33 2.14
C PRO A 33 8.40 -11.86 1.17
N TRP A 34 8.67 -11.77 -0.13
CA TRP A 34 7.77 -12.25 -1.19
C TRP A 34 7.34 -13.71 -1.02
N SER A 35 8.22 -14.56 -0.47
CA SER A 35 7.94 -15.97 -0.16
C SER A 35 6.78 -16.18 0.84
N ARG A 36 6.36 -15.13 1.56
CA ARG A 36 5.30 -15.14 2.58
C ARG A 36 3.96 -14.57 2.08
N VAL A 37 3.78 -14.40 0.77
CA VAL A 37 2.53 -13.83 0.23
C VAL A 37 1.28 -14.62 0.64
N GLY A 38 1.39 -15.95 0.79
CA GLY A 38 0.29 -16.81 1.23
C GLY A 38 -0.23 -16.44 2.62
N ASP A 39 0.65 -16.12 3.56
CA ASP A 39 0.28 -15.74 4.93
C ASP A 39 -0.56 -14.45 4.92
N ALA A 40 -0.15 -13.46 4.11
CA ALA A 40 -0.88 -12.20 3.96
C ALA A 40 -2.24 -12.37 3.27
N LEU A 41 -2.34 -13.26 2.28
CA LEU A 41 -3.62 -13.59 1.64
C LEU A 41 -4.58 -14.25 2.62
N THR A 42 -4.10 -15.16 3.47
CA THR A 42 -4.90 -15.74 4.56
C THR A 42 -5.37 -14.67 5.53
N MET A 43 -4.48 -13.78 5.99
CA MET A 43 -4.86 -12.68 6.88
C MET A 43 -5.90 -11.75 6.25
N LEU A 44 -5.81 -11.50 4.93
CA LEU A 44 -6.81 -10.73 4.20
C LEU A 44 -8.15 -11.45 4.15
N ALA A 45 -8.17 -12.73 3.79
CA ALA A 45 -9.38 -13.55 3.72
C ALA A 45 -10.09 -13.64 5.08
N GLU A 46 -9.32 -13.76 6.17
CA GLU A 46 -9.81 -13.82 7.54
C GLU A 46 -10.12 -12.43 8.15
N ARG A 47 -9.99 -11.35 7.37
CA ARG A 47 -10.21 -9.95 7.81
C ARG A 47 -9.34 -9.56 9.02
N ARG A 48 -8.15 -10.15 9.11
CA ARG A 48 -7.13 -9.87 10.15
C ARG A 48 -6.17 -8.76 9.75
N LEU A 49 -6.06 -8.46 8.45
CA LEU A 49 -5.22 -7.38 7.94
C LEU A 49 -5.88 -6.01 8.17
N ARG A 50 -5.25 -5.13 8.94
CA ARG A 50 -5.76 -3.79 9.32
C ARG A 50 -5.19 -2.64 8.49
N GLY A 51 -4.24 -2.93 7.61
CA GLY A 51 -3.58 -1.96 6.74
C GLY A 51 -3.03 -2.61 5.48
N LYS A 52 -1.99 -2.02 4.88
CA LYS A 52 -1.33 -2.61 3.71
C LYS A 52 -0.32 -3.67 4.14
N ALA A 53 -0.29 -4.80 3.44
CA ALA A 53 0.85 -5.70 3.44
C ALA A 53 1.79 -5.28 2.31
N VAL A 54 3.07 -5.04 2.62
CA VAL A 54 4.12 -4.69 1.66
C VAL A 54 5.12 -5.84 1.60
N PHE A 55 5.51 -6.21 0.39
CA PHE A 55 6.44 -7.32 0.16
C PHE A 55 7.76 -6.84 -0.41
N HIS A 56 8.86 -7.31 0.16
CA HIS A 56 10.20 -7.10 -0.38
C HIS A 56 10.67 -8.31 -1.19
N LEU A 57 11.42 -8.03 -2.25
CA LEU A 57 12.12 -9.01 -3.06
C LEU A 57 13.58 -9.06 -2.59
N GLY A 58 14.11 -10.27 -2.35
CA GLY A 58 15.46 -10.47 -1.79
C GLY A 58 15.48 -10.56 -0.26
N ASP A 59 16.68 -10.77 0.29
CA ASP A 59 17.01 -10.59 1.72
C ASP A 59 17.44 -9.15 1.99
#